data_AF-A0A2N5Z361-F1
#
_entry.id   AF-A0A2N5Z361-F1
#
_cell.length_a   1.000
_cell.length_b   1.000
_cell.length_c   1.000
_cell.angle_alpha   90.00
_cell.angle_beta   90.00
_cell.angle_gamma   90.00
#
_symmetry.space_group_name_H-M   'P 1'
#
loop_
_entity.id
_entity.type
_entity.pdbx_description
1 polymer ?
#
loop_
_entity_poly.entity_id
_entity_poly.type
_entity_poly.pdbx_seq_one_letter_code
_entity_poly.pdbx_strand_id
1 'polypeptide(L)' 'MKVIEAIVKSIIGDLVPDSVGIYYNTDLKIDLNLSTEELELIRERIQVIFDLHISKELFVSTITYGELCESVLTVYNRQI' A
#
# COMPACT_ATOMS: atom_id res chain seq x y z
N MET A 1 1.53 13.87 1.75
CA MET A 1 2.05 12.74 2.54
C MET A 1 1.05 12.23 3.57
N LYS A 2 0.74 12.97 4.66
CA LYS A 2 -0.05 12.47 5.81
C LYS A 2 -1.42 11.83 5.47
N VAL A 3 -2.15 12.34 4.48
CA VAL A 3 -3.47 11.78 4.09
C VAL A 3 -3.32 10.42 3.37
N ILE A 4 -2.37 10.32 2.44
CA ILE A 4 -2.10 9.06 1.72
C ILE A 4 -1.64 7.98 2.69
N GLU A 5 -0.70 8.32 3.58
CA GLU A 5 -0.25 7.41 4.62
C GLU A 5 -1.41 6.87 5.47
N ALA A 6 -2.29 7.76 5.96
CA ALA A 6 -3.43 7.36 6.78
C ALA A 6 -4.39 6.42 6.03
N ILE A 7 -4.70 6.72 4.77
CA ILE A 7 -5.60 5.91 3.95
C ILE A 7 -4.97 4.55 3.63
N VAL A 8 -3.72 4.52 3.15
CA VAL A 8 -3.01 3.28 2.81
C VAL A 8 -2.85 2.41 4.06
N LYS A 9 -2.55 3.01 5.21
CA LYS A 9 -2.46 2.30 6.50
C LYS A 9 -3.80 1.71 6.92
N SER A 10 -4.90 2.41 6.70
CA SER A 10 -6.24 1.88 6.96
C SER A 10 -6.56 0.68 6.07
N ILE A 11 -6.24 0.75 4.77
CA ILE A 11 -6.49 -0.34 3.81
C ILE A 11 -5.70 -1.61 4.19
N ILE A 12 -4.42 -1.45 4.54
CA ILE A 12 -3.57 -2.55 5.01
C ILE A 12 -4.07 -3.06 6.35
N GLY A 13 -4.47 -2.16 7.25
CA GLY A 13 -5.02 -2.45 8.57
C GLY A 13 -6.22 -3.39 8.54
N ASP A 14 -7.07 -3.31 7.51
CA ASP A 14 -8.21 -4.22 7.34
C ASP A 14 -7.81 -5.68 7.07
N LEU A 15 -6.55 -5.93 6.70
CA LEU A 15 -6.02 -7.25 6.32
C LEU A 15 -5.05 -7.83 7.36
N VAL A 16 -4.55 -7.01 8.27
CA VAL A 16 -3.58 -7.46 9.29
C VAL A 16 -4.22 -7.52 10.67
N PRO A 17 -3.78 -8.45 11.54
CA PRO A 17 -4.27 -8.49 12.92
C PRO A 17 -3.99 -7.18 13.67
N ASP A 18 -4.93 -6.74 14.52
CA ASP A 18 -4.83 -5.50 15.32
C ASP A 18 -3.56 -5.39 16.19
N SER A 19 -2.89 -6.52 16.47
CA SER A 19 -1.65 -6.58 17.23
C SER A 19 -0.40 -6.19 16.43
N VAL A 20 -0.49 -6.02 15.11
CA VAL A 20 0.65 -5.79 14.23
C VAL A 20 0.83 -4.29 13.95
N GLY A 21 1.99 -3.74 14.31
CA GLY A 21 2.33 -2.35 14.03
C GLY A 21 2.81 -2.15 12.59
N ILE A 22 2.19 -1.23 11.86
CA ILE A 22 2.62 -0.82 10.51
C ILE A 22 3.48 0.45 10.61
N TYR A 23 4.77 0.32 10.32
CA TYR A 23 5.78 1.39 10.29
C TYR A 23 6.28 1.62 8.87
N TYR A 24 7.03 2.70 8.65
CA TYR A 24 7.47 3.10 7.31
C TYR A 24 8.26 2.04 6.56
N ASN A 25 9.14 1.33 7.27
CA ASN A 25 10.00 0.28 6.72
C ASN A 25 9.37 -1.12 6.84
N THR A 26 8.12 -1.24 7.26
CA THR A 26 7.43 -2.53 7.37
C THR A 26 7.24 -3.13 6.00
N ASP A 27 7.84 -4.31 5.78
CA ASP A 27 7.70 -5.08 4.55
C ASP A 27 6.33 -5.79 4.51
N LEU A 28 5.59 -5.58 3.42
CA LEU A 28 4.23 -6.11 3.32
C LEU A 28 4.20 -7.64 3.19
N LYS A 29 5.21 -8.26 2.57
CA LYS A 29 5.29 -9.72 2.41
C LYS A 29 5.98 -10.38 3.59
N ILE A 30 7.05 -9.78 4.10
CA ILE A 30 7.91 -10.39 5.12
C ILE A 30 7.37 -10.11 6.52
N ASP A 31 7.11 -8.84 6.86
CA ASP A 31 6.73 -8.46 8.23
C ASP A 31 5.24 -8.68 8.49
N LEU A 32 4.39 -8.41 7.47
CA LEU A 32 2.94 -8.55 7.57
C LEU A 32 2.40 -9.89 7.05
N ASN A 33 3.25 -10.69 6.42
CA ASN A 33 2.89 -11.99 5.82
C ASN A 33 1.71 -11.89 4.84
N LEU A 34 1.57 -10.78 4.11
CA LEU A 34 0.52 -10.61 3.11
C LEU A 34 0.82 -11.44 1.86
N SER A 35 -0.18 -12.19 1.43
CA SER A 35 -0.16 -12.95 0.19
C SER A 35 -0.21 -12.03 -1.04
N THR A 36 0.13 -12.58 -2.21
CA THR A 36 0.00 -11.85 -3.49
C THR A 36 -1.44 -11.41 -3.75
N GLU A 37 -2.44 -12.19 -3.33
CA GLU A 37 -3.86 -11.83 -3.50
C GLU A 37 -4.24 -10.64 -2.62
N GLU A 38 -3.77 -10.59 -1.37
CA GLU A 38 -4.01 -9.47 -0.46
C GLU A 38 -3.32 -8.18 -0.94
N LEU A 39 -2.10 -8.30 -1.50
CA LEU A 39 -1.41 -7.17 -2.11
C LEU A 39 -2.13 -6.62 -3.33
N GLU A 40 -2.68 -7.51 -4.16
CA GLU A 40 -3.50 -7.11 -5.31
C GLU A 40 -4.78 -6.41 -4.84
N LEU A 41 -5.41 -6.89 -3.77
CA LEU A 41 -6.58 -6.24 -3.17
C LEU A 41 -6.23 -4.84 -2.61
N ILE A 42 -5.09 -4.70 -1.92
CA ILE A 42 -4.60 -3.39 -1.46
C ILE A 42 -4.43 -2.45 -2.66
N ARG A 43 -3.78 -2.92 -3.73
CA ARG A 43 -3.58 -2.15 -4.97
C ARG A 43 -4.92 -1.69 -5.55
N GLU A 44 -5.88 -2.60 -5.72
CA GLU A 44 -7.20 -2.29 -6.27
C GLU A 44 -7.96 -1.26 -5.43
N ARG A 45 -7.95 -1.41 -4.10
CA ARG A 45 -8.61 -0.46 -3.19
C ARG A 45 -7.99 0.93 -3.26
N ILE A 46 -6.66 1.02 -3.31
CA ILE A 46 -5.96 2.31 -3.47
C ILE A 46 -6.31 2.95 -4.81
N GLN A 47 -6.30 2.18 -5.91
CA GLN A 47 -6.68 2.70 -7.23
C GLN A 47 -8.08 3.29 -7.25
N VAL A 48 -9.05 2.61 -6.62
CA VAL A 48 -10.44 3.07 -6.55
C VAL A 48 -10.56 4.34 -5.71
N ILE A 49 -9.92 4.41 -4.54
CA ILE A 49 -10.05 5.55 -3.62
C ILE A 49 -9.41 6.81 -4.19
N PHE A 50 -8.25 6.67 -4.84
CA PHE A 50 -7.51 7.81 -5.37
C PHE A 50 -7.74 8.05 -6.87
N ASP A 51 -8.63 7.28 -7.51
CA ASP A 51 -8.91 7.31 -8.95
C ASP A 51 -7.64 7.30 -9.82
N LEU A 52 -6.75 6.34 -9.54
CA LEU A 52 -5.44 6.25 -10.18
C LEU A 52 -5.07 4.85 -10.64
N HIS A 53 -4.02 4.76 -11.46
CA HIS A 53 -3.49 3.50 -11.97
C HIS A 53 -2.14 3.17 -11.32
N ILE A 54 -2.05 2.02 -10.64
CA ILE A 54 -0.82 1.48 -10.06
C ILE A 54 -0.46 0.19 -10.79
N SER A 55 0.76 0.15 -11.34
CA SER A 55 1.29 -1.04 -12.00
C SER A 55 1.36 -2.23 -11.03
N LYS A 56 1.01 -3.42 -11.52
CA LYS A 56 1.17 -4.68 -10.77
C LYS A 56 2.64 -5.02 -10.49
N GLU A 57 3.56 -4.49 -11.30
CA GLU A 57 5.00 -4.70 -11.14
C GLU A 57 5.52 -4.25 -9.78
N LEU A 58 4.86 -3.26 -9.17
CA LEU A 58 5.16 -2.76 -7.83
C LEU A 58 5.08 -3.85 -6.75
N PHE A 59 4.32 -4.92 -6.98
CA PHE A 59 4.08 -5.99 -6.02
C PHE A 59 4.74 -7.32 -6.39
N VAL A 60 5.56 -7.36 -7.46
CA VAL A 60 6.28 -8.56 -7.89
C VAL A 60 7.38 -8.92 -6.90
N SER A 61 8.10 -7.92 -6.36
CA SER A 61 9.12 -8.07 -5.32
C SER A 61 8.55 -7.85 -3.91
N THR A 62 9.43 -7.80 -2.91
CA THR A 62 9.16 -7.17 -1.63
C THR A 62 8.88 -5.67 -1.83
N ILE A 63 8.02 -5.12 -0.99
CA ILE A 63 7.73 -3.68 -0.95
C ILE A 63 7.41 -3.30 0.50
N THR A 64 7.94 -2.17 0.94
CA THR A 64 7.63 -1.60 2.24
C THR A 64 6.40 -0.69 2.18
N TYR A 65 5.73 -0.50 3.32
CA TYR A 65 4.62 0.44 3.44
C TYR A 65 5.00 1.86 2.98
N GLY A 66 6.21 2.32 3.30
CA GLY A 66 6.72 3.63 2.87
C GLY A 66 6.87 3.74 1.36
N GLU A 67 7.50 2.76 0.72
CA GLU A 67 7.66 2.71 -0.75
C GLU A 67 6.30 2.68 -1.47
N LEU A 68 5.32 1.96 -0.92
CA LEU A 68 3.95 1.98 -1.44
C LEU A 68 3.35 3.38 -1.34
N CYS A 69 3.45 4.04 -0.19
CA CYS A 69 2.92 5.39 0.00
C CYS A 69 3.58 6.41 -0.94
N GLU A 70 4.90 6.33 -1.13
CA GLU A 70 5.64 7.18 -2.06
C GLU A 70 5.23 6.94 -3.52
N SER A 71 5.01 5.68 -3.90
CA SER A 71 4.54 5.30 -5.23
C SER A 71 3.16 5.88 -5.52
N VAL A 72 2.23 5.76 -4.56
CA VAL A 72 0.88 6.36 -4.66
C VAL A 72 0.95 7.87 -4.78
N LEU A 73 1.74 8.53 -3.92
CA LEU A 73 1.91 9.99 -3.96
C LEU A 73 2.49 10.47 -5.30
N THR A 74 3.47 9.74 -5.83
CA THR A 74 4.11 10.07 -7.10
C THR A 74 3.13 9.98 -8.27
N VAL A 75 2.30 8.94 -8.32
CA VAL A 75 1.27 8.78 -9.35
C VAL A 75 0.20 9.87 -9.21
N TYR A 76 -0.30 10.08 -7.99
CA TYR A 76 -1.33 11.08 -7.69
C TYR A 76 -0.90 12.50 -8.10
N ASN A 77 0.32 12.91 -7.75
CA ASN A 77 0.84 14.25 -8.08
C ASN A 77 1.06 14.47 -9.59
N ARG A 78 1.19 13.42 -10.40
CA ARG A 78 1.36 13.52 -11.86
C ARG A 78 0.04 13.69 -12.62
N GLN A 79 -1.09 13.43 -11.97
CA GLN A 79 -2.43 13.58 -12.57
C GLN A 79 -3.01 15.00 -12.41
N ILE A 80 -2.41 15.82 -11.54
CA ILE A 80 -2.77 17.23 -11.28
C ILE A 80 -1.92 18.14 -12.18
#